data_AF-A0A9D1XAE2-F1
#
_entry.id   AF-A0A9D1XAE2-F1
#
_cell.length_a   1.000
_cell.length_b   1.000
_cell.length_c   1.000
_cell.angle_alpha   90.00
_cell.angle_beta   90.00
_cell.angle_gamma   90.00
#
_symmetry.space_group_name_H-M   'P 1'
#
loop_
_entity.id
_entity.type
_entity.pdbx_description
1 polymer ?
#
loop_
_entity_poly.entity_id
_entity_poly.type
_entity_poly.pdbx_seq_one_letter_code
_entity_poly.pdbx_strand_id
1 'polypeptide(L)'
;MKAIYKTPLRVVLNSLRHYQQIEAGIEETDGLNFFPENVVGINGGTTSYTLRFNPKVQTLLALYDLAMDGGIDTGEAIVRYSLFHAALEMDEYDQARAHLDAFRQELACLDLSALSEDEREEIRARVLKQLYFLLFHESFHFILHRDPDNRGMAFDTTRQLLLDIKAELEDGLSLVTEEELLNHPKTRRQIENMIPRELPEAERLEMEENLREMLAANSIRPDYIDRVLQNERSQVEEITCDRQAWLNLLPIFQGEGATAEDILQIHLCMFIVFNAMDFNKFLLSQFVPSLHGKTEYDGMRVVLRHKAFKTLLRQYSPEVYKLLKSEYLNLNNGLGAVYRSAVRMLYRHADDLVRLYAKHEKGGSCPDFAEIMRLERELSEAADLLL
;
A
#
# COMPACT_ATOMS: atom_id res chain seq x y z
N MET A 1 9.00 17.96 -13.16
CA MET A 1 8.96 19.01 -12.11
C MET A 1 8.47 18.37 -10.82
N LYS A 2 9.34 17.74 -10.03
CA LYS A 2 8.95 17.11 -8.75
C LYS A 2 9.22 18.01 -7.55
N ALA A 3 8.15 18.40 -6.87
CA ALA A 3 8.11 18.66 -5.43
C ALA A 3 6.67 18.58 -4.86
N ILE A 4 5.81 17.74 -5.45
CA ILE A 4 4.40 17.58 -5.02
C ILE A 4 4.32 17.18 -3.53
N TYR A 5 5.30 16.43 -3.04
CA TYR A 5 5.37 15.95 -1.65
C TYR A 5 5.90 16.95 -0.60
N LYS A 6 6.66 17.98 -1.00
CA LYS A 6 7.27 18.93 -0.03
C LYS A 6 6.22 19.77 0.67
N THR A 7 5.14 20.11 -0.02
CA THR A 7 4.03 20.87 0.55
C THR A 7 3.29 20.05 1.62
N PRO A 8 2.81 18.83 1.35
CA PRO A 8 2.25 17.95 2.38
C PRO A 8 3.15 17.75 3.59
N LEU A 9 4.44 17.44 3.37
CA LEU A 9 5.41 17.27 4.46
C LEU A 9 5.47 18.51 5.36
N ARG A 10 5.62 19.70 4.76
CA ARG A 10 5.70 20.96 5.51
C ARG A 10 4.41 21.26 6.25
N VAL A 11 3.25 21.01 5.63
CA VAL A 11 1.94 21.20 6.27
C VAL A 11 1.83 20.30 7.50
N VAL A 12 2.13 19.01 7.35
CA VAL A 12 2.02 18.03 8.43
C VAL A 12 2.99 18.34 9.57
N LEU A 13 4.25 18.64 9.29
CA LEU A 13 5.21 19.06 10.32
C LEU A 13 4.76 20.32 11.07
N ASN A 14 4.28 21.32 10.34
CA ASN A 14 3.80 22.55 10.95
C ASN A 14 2.57 22.29 11.83
N SER A 15 1.67 21.40 11.41
CA SER A 15 0.51 20.99 12.18
C SER A 15 0.91 20.25 13.47
N LEU A 16 1.85 19.30 13.39
CA LEU A 16 2.40 18.60 14.55
C LEU A 16 3.01 19.59 15.56
N ARG A 17 3.82 20.55 15.07
CA ARG A 17 4.42 21.57 15.94
C ARG A 17 3.36 22.49 16.56
N HIS A 18 2.43 22.99 15.75
CA HIS A 18 1.48 24.00 16.19
C HIS A 18 0.40 23.44 17.12
N TYR A 19 -0.23 22.33 16.76
CA TYR A 19 -1.37 21.77 17.48
C TYR A 19 -0.97 20.76 18.55
N GLN A 20 0.12 20.01 18.33
CA GLN A 20 0.52 18.88 19.19
C GLN A 20 1.81 19.15 19.96
N GLN A 21 2.47 20.29 19.71
CA GLN A 21 3.76 20.65 20.32
C GLN A 21 4.84 19.59 20.10
N ILE A 22 4.73 18.85 18.98
CA ILE A 22 5.69 17.83 18.55
C ILE A 22 6.63 18.44 17.52
N GLU A 23 7.91 18.52 17.85
CA GLU A 23 8.96 18.85 16.88
C GLU A 23 9.45 17.56 16.24
N ALA A 24 9.01 17.32 15.00
CA ALA A 24 9.45 16.18 14.20
C ALA A 24 10.45 16.62 13.13
N GLY A 25 11.54 15.86 12.99
CA GLY A 25 12.46 15.97 11.86
C GLY A 25 11.97 15.21 10.63
N ILE A 26 12.54 15.51 9.47
CA ILE A 26 12.37 14.72 8.24
C ILE A 26 13.71 14.10 7.87
N GLU A 27 13.67 12.82 7.53
CA GLU A 27 14.76 12.12 6.86
C GLU A 27 14.22 11.64 5.51
N GLU A 28 14.74 12.18 4.40
CA GLU A 28 14.45 11.60 3.10
C GLU A 28 15.22 10.28 2.99
N THR A 29 14.49 9.19 2.78
CA THR A 29 15.06 7.85 2.66
C THR A 29 15.16 7.40 1.22
N ASP A 30 16.07 6.47 1.00
CA ASP A 30 16.30 5.81 -0.26
C ASP A 30 15.99 4.31 -0.15
N GLY A 31 16.01 3.59 -1.27
CA GLY A 31 15.77 2.14 -1.33
C GLY A 31 14.32 1.74 -1.66
N LEU A 32 14.01 0.47 -1.41
CA LEU A 32 12.71 -0.16 -1.70
C LEU A 32 11.62 0.06 -0.65
N ASN A 33 12.00 0.56 0.52
CA ASN A 33 11.01 0.92 1.52
C ASN A 33 10.40 2.27 1.12
N PHE A 34 9.36 2.20 0.31
CA PHE A 34 8.80 3.39 -0.33
C PHE A 34 7.87 4.14 0.61
N PHE A 35 7.17 3.44 1.50
CA PHE A 35 6.16 4.09 2.33
C PHE A 35 6.79 4.82 3.52
N PRO A 36 6.17 5.93 3.97
CA PRO A 36 6.69 6.68 5.10
C PRO A 36 6.73 5.84 6.37
N GLU A 37 7.69 6.12 7.24
CA GLU A 37 7.82 5.45 8.53
C GLU A 37 8.11 6.46 9.64
N ASN A 38 7.49 6.24 10.79
CA ASN A 38 7.77 7.00 11.98
C ASN A 38 8.91 6.35 12.80
N VAL A 39 9.83 7.17 13.29
CA VAL A 39 10.89 6.75 14.23
C VAL A 39 10.84 7.60 15.48
N VAL A 40 10.73 6.93 16.63
CA VAL A 40 10.77 7.56 17.96
C VAL A 40 12.04 7.14 18.68
N GLY A 41 12.93 8.11 18.92
CA GLY A 41 14.18 7.90 19.65
C GLY A 41 14.11 8.49 21.06
N ILE A 42 14.80 7.87 22.01
CA ILE A 42 14.97 8.41 23.38
C ILE A 42 16.46 8.59 23.62
N ASN A 43 16.93 9.84 23.63
CA ASN A 43 18.33 10.18 23.87
C ASN A 43 18.43 11.09 25.10
N GLY A 44 19.06 10.60 26.17
CA GLY A 44 19.32 11.41 27.38
C GLY A 44 18.08 11.97 28.08
N GLY A 45 16.92 11.31 27.92
CA GLY A 45 15.63 11.77 28.46
C GLY A 45 14.83 12.69 27.54
N THR A 46 15.36 13.05 26.37
CA THR A 46 14.64 13.77 25.32
C THR A 46 14.11 12.79 24.27
N THR A 47 12.82 12.90 23.96
CA THR A 47 12.19 12.13 22.87
C THR A 47 12.36 12.88 21.56
N SER A 48 12.96 12.23 20.55
CA SER A 48 13.07 12.73 19.19
C SER A 48 12.07 12.01 18.29
N TYR A 49 11.40 12.76 17.44
CA TYR A 49 10.45 12.25 16.46
C TYR A 49 11.02 12.49 15.06
N THR A 50 11.12 11.46 14.23
CA THR A 50 11.62 11.57 12.86
C THR A 50 10.67 10.88 11.92
N LEU A 51 10.22 11.62 10.91
CA LEU A 51 9.45 11.06 9.79
C LEU A 51 10.42 10.71 8.65
N ARG A 52 10.53 9.42 8.36
CA ARG A 52 11.29 8.91 7.22
C ARG A 52 10.37 8.89 6.01
N PHE A 53 10.80 9.51 4.91
CA PHE A 53 9.97 9.67 3.72
C PHE A 53 10.75 9.38 2.44
N ASN A 54 10.27 8.43 1.64
CA ASN A 54 10.86 8.13 0.36
C ASN A 54 10.02 8.74 -0.78
N PRO A 55 10.52 9.76 -1.51
CA PRO A 55 9.75 10.44 -2.56
C PRO A 55 9.38 9.53 -3.73
N LYS A 56 10.02 8.37 -3.86
CA LYS A 56 9.75 7.35 -4.88
C LYS A 56 8.34 6.76 -4.77
N VAL A 57 7.71 6.84 -3.59
CA VAL A 57 6.32 6.39 -3.35
C VAL A 57 5.32 7.01 -4.31
N GLN A 58 5.54 8.25 -4.75
CA GLN A 58 4.66 8.94 -5.71
C GLN A 58 4.54 8.18 -7.03
N THR A 59 5.63 7.57 -7.50
CA THR A 59 5.63 6.79 -8.74
C THR A 59 4.80 5.52 -8.57
N LEU A 60 4.95 4.83 -7.44
CA LEU A 60 4.15 3.66 -7.14
C LEU A 60 2.67 4.01 -7.05
N LEU A 61 2.32 5.03 -6.28
CA LEU A 61 0.94 5.47 -6.13
C LEU A 61 0.29 5.81 -7.48
N ALA A 62 1.00 6.51 -8.37
CA ALA A 62 0.51 6.79 -9.72
C ALA A 62 0.27 5.52 -10.55
N LEU A 63 1.18 4.53 -10.49
CA LEU A 63 0.99 3.24 -11.17
C LEU A 63 -0.20 2.44 -10.61
N TYR A 64 -0.43 2.52 -9.30
CA TYR A 64 -1.60 1.93 -8.67
C TYR A 64 -2.88 2.64 -9.11
N ASP A 65 -2.93 3.96 -9.11
CA ASP A 65 -4.10 4.74 -9.55
C ASP A 65 -4.46 4.40 -11.00
N LEU A 66 -3.48 4.27 -11.91
CA LEU A 66 -3.70 3.83 -13.28
C LEU A 66 -4.32 2.42 -13.38
N ALA A 67 -3.85 1.48 -12.56
CA ALA A 67 -4.40 0.13 -12.54
C ALA A 67 -5.85 0.08 -12.03
N MET A 68 -6.19 0.96 -11.09
CA MET A 68 -7.51 0.97 -10.45
C MET A 68 -8.58 1.70 -11.25
N ASP A 69 -8.20 2.78 -11.93
CA ASP A 69 -9.16 3.65 -12.62
C ASP A 69 -9.31 3.31 -14.11
N GLY A 70 -8.24 2.80 -14.73
CA GLY A 70 -8.22 2.42 -16.16
C GLY A 70 -8.30 0.91 -16.41
N GLY A 71 -8.21 0.07 -15.38
CA GLY A 71 -8.10 -1.39 -15.55
C GLY A 71 -6.83 -1.82 -16.31
N ILE A 72 -5.83 -0.95 -16.33
CA ILE A 72 -4.56 -1.17 -17.03
C ILE A 72 -3.65 -2.04 -16.15
N ASP A 73 -3.01 -3.04 -16.73
CA ASP A 73 -2.07 -3.89 -15.97
C ASP A 73 -0.73 -3.16 -15.81
N THR A 74 -0.53 -2.51 -14.65
CA THR A 74 0.72 -1.82 -14.31
C THR A 74 1.68 -2.69 -13.49
N GLY A 75 1.34 -3.97 -13.27
CA GLY A 75 2.07 -4.82 -12.33
C GLY A 75 3.51 -5.08 -12.74
N GLU A 76 3.79 -5.26 -14.04
CA GLU A 76 5.16 -5.36 -14.56
C GLU A 76 5.96 -4.09 -14.25
N ALA A 77 5.39 -2.91 -14.53
CA ALA A 77 6.04 -1.63 -14.27
C ALA A 77 6.38 -1.47 -12.77
N ILE A 78 5.46 -1.84 -11.87
CA ILE A 78 5.67 -1.82 -10.40
C ILE A 78 6.81 -2.75 -9.99
N VAL A 79 6.87 -3.97 -10.55
CA VAL A 79 7.92 -4.93 -10.22
C VAL A 79 9.27 -4.48 -10.77
N ARG A 80 9.34 -3.99 -12.02
CA ARG A 80 10.58 -3.45 -12.62
C ARG A 80 11.10 -2.25 -11.83
N TYR A 81 10.21 -1.34 -11.45
CA TYR A 81 10.54 -0.22 -10.58
C TYR A 81 11.14 -0.68 -9.26
N SER A 82 10.57 -1.72 -8.66
CA SER A 82 11.07 -2.26 -7.38
C SER A 82 12.42 -2.97 -7.55
N LEU A 83 12.56 -3.86 -8.53
CA LEU A 83 13.82 -4.57 -8.81
C LEU A 83 14.97 -3.63 -9.19
N PHE A 84 14.68 -2.51 -9.85
CA PHE A 84 15.66 -1.46 -10.07
C PHE A 84 16.27 -0.97 -8.75
N HIS A 85 15.43 -0.61 -7.77
CA HIS A 85 15.92 -0.13 -6.46
C HIS A 85 16.59 -1.26 -5.65
N ALA A 86 16.11 -2.51 -5.78
CA ALA A 86 16.77 -3.69 -5.19
C ALA A 86 18.19 -3.88 -5.73
N ALA A 87 18.37 -3.73 -7.03
CA ALA A 87 19.67 -3.84 -7.66
C ALA A 87 20.61 -2.70 -7.23
N LEU A 88 20.09 -1.48 -7.06
CA LEU A 88 20.89 -0.36 -6.54
C LEU A 88 21.35 -0.60 -5.09
N GLU A 89 20.47 -1.07 -4.21
CA GLU A 89 20.83 -1.39 -2.82
C GLU A 89 21.93 -2.47 -2.72
N MET A 90 22.07 -3.30 -3.75
CA MET A 90 23.04 -4.39 -3.84
C MET A 90 24.28 -4.07 -4.69
N ASP A 91 24.44 -2.82 -5.15
CA ASP A 91 25.49 -2.40 -6.09
C ASP A 91 25.55 -3.23 -7.39
N GLU A 92 24.40 -3.68 -7.89
CA GLU A 92 24.25 -4.42 -9.14
C GLU A 92 23.79 -3.49 -10.28
N TYR A 93 24.66 -2.56 -10.68
CA TYR A 93 24.31 -1.48 -11.62
C TYR A 93 23.88 -1.96 -13.02
N ASP A 94 24.46 -3.05 -13.53
CA ASP A 94 24.05 -3.64 -14.81
C ASP A 94 22.60 -4.16 -14.75
N GLN A 95 22.24 -4.76 -13.62
CA GLN A 95 20.88 -5.26 -13.39
C GLN A 95 19.91 -4.09 -13.20
N ALA A 96 20.29 -3.07 -12.44
CA ALA A 96 19.52 -1.84 -12.31
C ALA A 96 19.26 -1.20 -13.68
N ARG A 97 20.29 -1.08 -14.53
CA ARG A 97 20.17 -0.59 -15.91
C ARG A 97 19.14 -1.38 -16.72
N ALA A 98 19.23 -2.70 -16.69
CA ALA A 98 18.30 -3.57 -17.42
C ALA A 98 16.85 -3.39 -16.95
N HIS A 99 16.61 -3.27 -15.64
CA HIS A 99 15.27 -3.01 -15.11
C HIS A 99 14.77 -1.59 -15.43
N LEU A 100 15.64 -0.58 -15.48
CA LEU A 100 15.28 0.76 -15.93
C LEU A 100 14.85 0.78 -17.40
N ASP A 101 15.61 0.14 -18.28
CA ASP A 101 15.29 0.12 -19.71
C ASP A 101 14.00 -0.67 -19.97
N ALA A 102 13.77 -1.78 -19.26
CA ALA A 102 12.51 -2.50 -19.28
C ALA A 102 11.35 -1.65 -18.72
N PHE A 103 11.55 -0.94 -17.61
CA PHE A 103 10.55 -0.05 -17.03
C PHE A 103 10.13 1.05 -18.03
N ARG A 104 11.08 1.64 -18.77
CA ARG A 104 10.78 2.60 -19.84
C ARG A 104 9.92 2.00 -20.94
N GLN A 105 10.19 0.75 -21.33
CA GLN A 105 9.38 0.03 -22.32
C GLN A 105 7.96 -0.20 -21.80
N GLU A 106 7.80 -0.62 -20.55
CA GLU A 106 6.48 -0.78 -19.94
C GLU A 106 5.72 0.55 -19.90
N LEU A 107 6.34 1.64 -19.47
CA LEU A 107 5.70 2.97 -19.48
C LEU A 107 5.28 3.41 -20.89
N ALA A 108 6.04 3.06 -21.93
CA ALA A 108 5.65 3.32 -23.31
C ALA A 108 4.44 2.48 -23.74
N CYS A 109 4.35 1.22 -23.29
CA CYS A 109 3.21 0.34 -23.54
C CYS A 109 1.93 0.77 -22.82
N LEU A 110 2.04 1.50 -21.70
CA LEU A 110 0.89 2.09 -21.00
C LEU A 110 0.24 3.25 -21.77
N ASP A 111 0.80 3.64 -22.92
CA ASP A 111 0.37 4.78 -23.76
C ASP A 111 0.05 6.04 -22.94
N LEU A 112 0.93 6.34 -21.98
CA LEU A 112 0.78 7.52 -21.13
C LEU A 112 0.69 8.80 -21.96
N SER A 113 1.26 8.82 -23.18
CA SER A 113 1.13 9.91 -24.15
C SER A 113 -0.30 10.23 -24.56
N ALA A 114 -1.21 9.26 -24.51
CA ALA A 114 -2.62 9.45 -24.86
C ALA A 114 -3.43 10.11 -23.72
N LEU A 115 -2.91 10.14 -22.49
CA LEU A 115 -3.57 10.82 -21.38
C LEU A 115 -3.63 12.33 -21.63
N SER A 116 -4.85 12.87 -21.55
CA SER A 116 -5.12 14.29 -21.54
C SER A 116 -4.47 14.99 -20.33
N GLU A 117 -4.28 16.31 -20.42
CA GLU A 117 -3.76 17.09 -19.29
C GLU A 117 -4.66 16.99 -18.05
N ASP A 118 -5.98 16.93 -18.25
CA ASP A 118 -6.96 16.79 -17.17
C ASP A 118 -6.79 15.45 -16.43
N GLU A 119 -6.61 14.34 -17.16
CA GLU A 119 -6.36 13.02 -16.57
C GLU A 119 -5.04 12.98 -15.79
N ARG A 120 -3.98 13.63 -16.31
CA ARG A 120 -2.70 13.74 -15.60
C ARG A 120 -2.83 14.59 -14.34
N GLU A 121 -3.58 15.69 -14.40
CA GLU A 121 -3.85 16.52 -13.23
C GLU A 121 -4.65 15.76 -12.17
N GLU A 122 -5.60 14.93 -12.57
CA GLU A 122 -6.36 14.09 -11.66
C GLU A 122 -5.48 13.05 -10.96
N ILE A 123 -4.58 12.36 -11.68
CA ILE A 123 -3.60 11.44 -11.08
C ILE A 123 -2.73 12.19 -10.06
N ARG A 124 -2.19 13.36 -10.44
CA ARG A 124 -1.39 14.20 -9.50
C ARG A 124 -2.19 14.58 -8.25
N ALA A 125 -3.46 14.95 -8.41
CA ALA A 125 -4.32 15.33 -7.30
C ALA A 125 -4.63 14.15 -6.36
N ARG A 126 -4.81 12.94 -6.92
CA ARG A 126 -4.99 11.70 -6.13
C ARG A 126 -3.74 11.34 -5.36
N VAL A 127 -2.58 11.32 -6.01
CA VAL A 127 -1.28 11.10 -5.35
C VAL A 127 -1.08 12.10 -4.22
N LEU A 128 -1.41 13.38 -4.43
CA LEU A 128 -1.32 14.40 -3.37
C LEU A 128 -2.21 14.08 -2.16
N LYS A 129 -3.47 13.67 -2.38
CA LYS A 129 -4.40 13.29 -1.31
C LYS A 129 -3.90 12.05 -0.56
N GLN A 130 -3.37 11.06 -1.27
CA GLN A 130 -2.79 9.84 -0.69
C GLN A 130 -1.55 10.14 0.15
N LEU A 131 -0.68 11.06 -0.31
CA LEU A 131 0.45 11.54 0.48
C LEU A 131 -0.01 12.20 1.77
N TYR A 132 -1.03 13.06 1.75
CA TYR A 132 -1.59 13.60 2.97
C TYR A 132 -2.05 12.49 3.92
N PHE A 133 -2.81 11.52 3.43
CA PHE A 133 -3.28 10.41 4.24
C PHE A 133 -2.14 9.61 4.90
N LEU A 134 -1.11 9.23 4.12
CA LEU A 134 0.07 8.54 4.63
C LEU A 134 0.81 9.36 5.70
N LEU A 135 1.01 10.65 5.45
CA LEU A 135 1.72 11.52 6.40
C LEU A 135 0.91 11.79 7.66
N PHE A 136 -0.42 11.91 7.54
CA PHE A 136 -1.31 11.99 8.71
C PHE A 136 -1.29 10.68 9.50
N HIS A 137 -1.35 9.53 8.84
CA HIS A 137 -1.24 8.22 9.47
C HIS A 137 0.03 8.14 10.34
N GLU A 138 1.20 8.42 9.76
CA GLU A 138 2.46 8.40 10.51
C GLU A 138 2.52 9.43 11.63
N SER A 139 1.89 10.59 11.42
CA SER A 139 1.79 11.63 12.46
C SER A 139 0.97 11.18 13.67
N PHE A 140 -0.07 10.36 13.45
CA PHE A 140 -0.88 9.84 14.55
C PHE A 140 -0.12 8.86 15.42
N HIS A 141 0.85 8.12 14.90
CA HIS A 141 1.77 7.36 15.75
C HIS A 141 2.48 8.28 16.75
N PHE A 142 3.05 9.40 16.30
CA PHE A 142 3.69 10.36 17.22
C PHE A 142 2.72 10.93 18.26
N ILE A 143 1.52 11.33 17.83
CA ILE A 143 0.51 11.93 18.71
C ILE A 143 0.08 10.94 19.80
N LEU A 144 -0.25 9.70 19.40
CA LEU A 144 -0.70 8.65 20.32
C LEU A 144 0.41 8.25 21.29
N HIS A 145 1.67 8.22 20.84
CA HIS A 145 2.79 7.91 21.73
C HIS A 145 3.12 9.02 22.72
N ARG A 146 2.85 10.28 22.38
CA ARG A 146 3.07 11.43 23.27
C ARG A 146 1.98 11.60 24.31
N ASP A 147 0.73 11.26 23.97
CA ASP A 147 -0.44 11.47 24.82
C ASP A 147 -1.14 10.14 25.17
N PRO A 148 -0.75 9.49 26.29
CA PRO A 148 -1.29 8.20 26.69
C PRO A 148 -2.80 8.21 26.97
N ASP A 149 -3.36 9.33 27.43
CA ASP A 149 -4.77 9.43 27.78
C ASP A 149 -5.63 9.46 26.52
N ASN A 150 -5.25 10.30 25.55
CA ASN A 150 -5.89 10.31 24.23
C ASN A 150 -5.68 9.00 23.48
N ARG A 151 -4.55 8.32 23.68
CA ARG A 151 -4.30 6.99 23.11
C ARG A 151 -5.30 5.95 23.63
N GLY A 152 -5.58 5.95 24.93
CA GLY A 152 -6.58 5.05 25.53
C GLY A 152 -7.94 5.19 24.87
N MET A 153 -8.45 6.43 24.78
CA MET A 153 -9.73 6.71 24.13
C MET A 153 -9.75 6.35 22.64
N ALA A 154 -8.68 6.65 21.92
CA ALA A 154 -8.56 6.32 20.51
C ALA A 154 -8.57 4.79 20.29
N PHE A 155 -7.93 4.03 21.19
CA PHE A 155 -7.89 2.58 21.14
C PHE A 155 -9.24 1.96 21.52
N ASP A 156 -9.94 2.51 22.51
CA ASP A 156 -11.26 2.03 22.92
C ASP A 156 -12.29 2.18 21.79
N THR A 157 -12.25 3.30 21.08
CA THR A 157 -13.10 3.51 19.89
C THR A 157 -12.74 2.58 18.73
N THR A 158 -11.45 2.28 18.52
CA THR A 158 -11.02 1.22 17.57
C THR A 158 -11.52 -0.15 18.00
N ARG A 159 -11.43 -0.46 19.29
CA ARG A 159 -11.89 -1.73 19.85
C ARG A 159 -13.37 -1.92 19.59
N GLN A 160 -14.19 -0.90 19.83
CA GLN A 160 -15.63 -0.97 19.55
C GLN A 160 -15.90 -1.21 18.06
N LEU A 161 -15.23 -0.47 17.17
CA LEU A 161 -15.32 -0.68 15.72
C LEU A 161 -15.01 -2.14 15.33
N LEU A 162 -13.94 -2.71 15.90
CA LEU A 162 -13.54 -4.09 15.62
C LEU A 162 -14.54 -5.12 16.16
N LEU A 163 -15.14 -4.86 17.33
CA LEU A 163 -16.20 -5.69 17.88
C LEU A 163 -17.48 -5.64 17.03
N ASP A 164 -17.83 -4.48 16.49
CA ASP A 164 -18.97 -4.35 15.57
C ASP A 164 -18.73 -5.16 14.28
N ILE A 165 -17.52 -5.06 13.71
CA ILE A 165 -17.11 -5.85 12.53
C ILE A 165 -17.14 -7.35 12.85
N LYS A 166 -16.72 -7.74 14.05
CA LYS A 166 -16.77 -9.14 14.50
C LYS A 166 -18.20 -9.66 14.52
N ALA A 167 -19.12 -8.93 15.15
CA ALA A 167 -20.53 -9.33 15.23
C ALA A 167 -21.15 -9.50 13.84
N GLU A 168 -20.84 -8.59 12.91
CA GLU A 168 -21.31 -8.68 11.52
C GLU A 168 -20.74 -9.87 10.76
N LEU A 169 -19.48 -10.23 11.02
CA LEU A 169 -18.87 -11.44 10.46
C LEU A 169 -19.52 -12.70 11.03
N GLU A 170 -19.81 -12.74 12.33
CA GLU A 170 -20.52 -13.85 12.97
C GLU A 170 -21.92 -14.03 12.37
N ASP A 171 -22.67 -12.93 12.23
CA ASP A 171 -23.99 -12.93 11.61
C ASP A 171 -23.91 -13.39 10.16
N GLY A 172 -22.98 -12.84 9.36
CA GLY A 172 -22.83 -13.19 7.96
C GLY A 172 -22.44 -14.66 7.73
N LEU A 173 -21.51 -15.19 8.52
CA LEU A 173 -21.06 -16.58 8.44
C LEU A 173 -22.11 -17.57 8.97
N SER A 174 -23.07 -17.12 9.79
CA SER A 174 -24.20 -17.96 10.20
C SER A 174 -25.20 -18.24 9.07
N LEU A 175 -25.21 -17.39 8.03
CA LEU A 175 -26.19 -17.42 6.95
C LEU A 175 -25.73 -18.16 5.69
N VAL A 176 -24.42 -18.35 5.53
CA VAL A 176 -23.82 -18.93 4.32
C VAL A 176 -22.69 -19.88 4.71
N THR A 177 -22.69 -21.08 4.17
CA THR A 177 -21.61 -22.05 4.37
C THR A 177 -20.35 -21.65 3.60
N GLU A 178 -19.19 -22.13 4.05
CA GLU A 178 -17.92 -21.90 3.37
C GLU A 178 -17.93 -22.45 1.93
N GLU A 179 -18.54 -23.61 1.72
CA GLU A 179 -18.70 -24.21 0.40
C GLU A 179 -19.55 -23.33 -0.54
N GLU A 180 -20.64 -22.74 -0.04
CA GLU A 180 -21.45 -21.79 -0.81
C GLU A 180 -20.68 -20.52 -1.15
N LEU A 181 -19.86 -20.00 -0.23
CA LEU A 181 -19.00 -18.83 -0.48
C LEU A 181 -17.93 -19.12 -1.54
N LEU A 182 -17.26 -20.27 -1.47
CA LEU A 182 -16.22 -20.67 -2.43
C LEU A 182 -16.81 -20.93 -3.83
N ASN A 183 -18.00 -21.53 -3.89
CA ASN A 183 -18.69 -21.81 -5.15
C ASN A 183 -19.46 -20.62 -5.72
N HIS A 184 -19.58 -19.51 -4.97
CA HIS A 184 -20.25 -18.31 -5.44
C HIS A 184 -19.59 -17.77 -6.74
N PRO A 185 -20.36 -17.38 -7.77
CA PRO A 185 -19.79 -17.00 -9.08
C PRO A 185 -18.75 -15.87 -9.02
N LYS A 186 -18.92 -14.92 -8.08
CA LYS A 186 -17.92 -13.86 -7.89
C LYS A 186 -16.61 -14.39 -7.32
N THR A 187 -16.65 -15.33 -6.39
CA THR A 187 -15.46 -15.92 -5.78
C THR A 187 -14.68 -16.72 -6.83
N ARG A 188 -15.38 -17.59 -7.57
CA ARG A 188 -14.79 -18.35 -8.68
C ARG A 188 -14.11 -17.44 -9.71
N ARG A 189 -14.81 -16.38 -10.14
CA ARG A 189 -14.24 -15.39 -11.06
C ARG A 189 -13.00 -14.69 -10.50
N GLN A 190 -12.97 -14.40 -9.20
CA GLN A 190 -11.78 -13.80 -8.58
C GLN A 190 -10.60 -14.77 -8.54
N ILE A 191 -10.82 -16.05 -8.22
CA ILE A 191 -9.78 -17.08 -8.28
C ILE A 191 -9.25 -17.24 -9.70
N GLU A 192 -10.13 -17.37 -10.69
CA GLU A 192 -9.76 -17.44 -12.12
C GLU A 192 -8.96 -16.21 -12.55
N ASN A 193 -9.35 -15.02 -12.05
CA ASN A 193 -8.62 -13.78 -12.28
C ASN A 193 -7.27 -13.73 -11.56
N MET A 194 -6.92 -14.62 -10.63
CA MET A 194 -5.58 -14.63 -10.01
C MET A 194 -4.59 -15.52 -10.76
N ILE A 195 -5.07 -16.30 -11.73
CA ILE A 195 -4.27 -17.29 -12.45
C ILE A 195 -3.79 -16.68 -13.78
N PRO A 196 -2.47 -16.62 -14.06
CA PRO A 196 -1.98 -16.16 -15.34
C PRO A 196 -2.48 -17.04 -16.49
N ARG A 197 -2.96 -16.42 -17.57
CA ARG A 197 -3.60 -17.12 -18.70
C ARG A 197 -2.58 -17.87 -19.57
N GLU A 198 -1.33 -17.49 -19.49
CA GLU A 198 -0.21 -18.02 -20.28
C GLU A 198 0.33 -19.34 -19.73
N LEU A 199 -0.05 -19.70 -18.50
CA LEU A 199 0.32 -20.99 -17.92
C LEU A 199 -0.37 -22.14 -18.69
N PRO A 200 0.31 -23.28 -18.87
CA PRO A 200 -0.32 -24.50 -19.38
C PRO A 200 -1.57 -24.90 -18.58
N GLU A 201 -2.55 -25.52 -19.24
CA GLU A 201 -3.83 -25.86 -18.61
C GLU A 201 -3.68 -26.71 -17.33
N ALA A 202 -2.73 -27.65 -17.32
CA ALA A 202 -2.45 -28.47 -16.14
C ALA A 202 -1.98 -27.62 -14.94
N GLU A 203 -1.06 -26.68 -15.16
CA GLU A 203 -0.57 -25.77 -14.11
C GLU A 203 -1.67 -24.79 -13.66
N ARG A 204 -2.55 -24.38 -14.58
CA ARG A 204 -3.69 -23.53 -14.23
C ARG A 204 -4.68 -24.23 -13.33
N LEU A 205 -5.00 -25.50 -13.61
CA LEU A 205 -5.90 -26.30 -12.77
C LEU A 205 -5.29 -26.54 -11.38
N GLU A 206 -4.01 -26.87 -11.32
CA GLU A 206 -3.28 -27.01 -10.05
C GLU A 206 -3.26 -25.71 -9.25
N MET A 207 -3.01 -24.57 -9.90
CA MET A 207 -3.06 -23.26 -9.24
C MET A 207 -4.47 -22.90 -8.77
N GLU A 208 -5.52 -23.23 -9.53
CA GLU A 208 -6.91 -23.02 -9.10
C GLU A 208 -7.24 -23.83 -7.85
N GLU A 209 -6.86 -25.10 -7.82
CA GLU A 209 -7.05 -25.99 -6.67
C GLU A 209 -6.30 -25.46 -5.43
N ASN A 210 -5.02 -25.12 -5.59
CA ASN A 210 -4.21 -24.53 -4.51
C ASN A 210 -4.80 -23.22 -3.98
N LEU A 211 -5.25 -22.32 -4.86
CA LEU A 211 -5.87 -21.06 -4.44
C LEU A 211 -7.19 -21.29 -3.69
N ARG A 212 -8.00 -22.27 -4.10
CA ARG A 212 -9.23 -22.66 -3.39
C ARG A 212 -8.90 -23.19 -1.99
N GLU A 213 -7.93 -24.09 -1.87
CA GLU A 213 -7.49 -24.62 -0.58
C GLU A 213 -6.95 -23.53 0.33
N MET A 214 -6.13 -22.61 -0.21
CA MET A 214 -5.60 -21.48 0.54
C MET A 214 -6.70 -20.54 1.03
N LEU A 215 -7.69 -20.23 0.19
CA LEU A 215 -8.82 -19.38 0.58
C LEU A 215 -9.69 -20.03 1.66
N ALA A 216 -9.88 -21.34 1.59
CA ALA A 216 -10.60 -22.09 2.61
C ALA A 216 -9.84 -22.07 3.95
N ALA A 217 -8.53 -22.36 3.91
CA ALA A 217 -7.68 -22.40 5.09
C ALA A 217 -7.46 -21.04 5.77
N ASN A 218 -7.57 -19.94 5.02
CA ASN A 218 -7.26 -18.57 5.49
C ASN A 218 -8.48 -17.63 5.43
N SER A 219 -9.66 -18.13 5.80
CA SER A 219 -10.86 -17.28 5.93
C SER A 219 -10.74 -16.33 7.13
N ILE A 220 -11.23 -15.08 7.00
CA ILE A 220 -11.29 -14.17 8.16
C ILE A 220 -12.40 -14.65 9.04
N ARG A 221 -11.98 -15.23 10.15
CA ARG A 221 -12.86 -15.74 11.17
C ARG A 221 -12.97 -14.73 12.31
N PRO A 222 -14.12 -14.68 13.00
CA PRO A 222 -14.34 -13.79 14.14
C PRO A 222 -13.26 -13.88 15.23
N ASP A 223 -12.66 -15.04 15.44
CA ASP A 223 -11.58 -15.29 16.41
C ASP A 223 -10.25 -14.60 16.04
N TYR A 224 -10.01 -14.30 14.76
CA TYR A 224 -8.86 -13.47 14.38
C TYR A 224 -8.95 -12.07 14.99
N ILE A 225 -10.16 -11.49 15.04
CA ILE A 225 -10.37 -10.18 15.67
C ILE A 225 -10.14 -10.26 17.18
N ASP A 226 -10.55 -11.35 17.83
CA ASP A 226 -10.25 -11.57 19.26
C ASP A 226 -8.74 -11.63 19.50
N ARG A 227 -8.00 -12.38 18.68
CA ARG A 227 -6.53 -12.44 18.75
C ARG A 227 -5.91 -11.06 18.59
N VAL A 228 -6.35 -10.27 17.61
CA VAL A 228 -5.83 -8.90 17.39
C VAL A 228 -6.07 -8.03 18.62
N LEU A 229 -7.29 -8.03 19.15
CA LEU A 229 -7.67 -7.22 20.32
C LEU A 229 -6.95 -7.63 21.61
N GLN A 230 -6.53 -8.89 21.73
CA GLN A 230 -5.85 -9.41 22.93
C GLN A 230 -4.33 -9.28 22.84
N ASN A 231 -3.74 -9.60 21.68
CA ASN A 231 -2.32 -9.89 21.55
C ASN A 231 -1.58 -8.97 20.57
N GLU A 232 -2.28 -8.23 19.69
CA GLU A 232 -1.64 -7.46 18.61
C GLU A 232 -1.92 -5.96 18.71
N ARG A 233 -1.37 -5.34 19.76
CA ARG A 233 -1.55 -3.89 20.01
C ARG A 233 -1.07 -3.02 18.84
N SER A 234 -0.02 -3.42 18.14
CA SER A 234 0.47 -2.71 16.95
C SER A 234 -0.58 -2.68 15.83
N GLN A 235 -1.31 -3.78 15.62
CA GLN A 235 -2.35 -3.84 14.61
C GLN A 235 -3.56 -2.97 14.98
N VAL A 236 -3.94 -2.95 16.27
CA VAL A 236 -4.97 -2.03 16.76
C VAL A 236 -4.53 -0.58 16.56
N GLU A 237 -3.25 -0.28 16.82
CA GLU A 237 -2.70 1.05 16.62
C GLU A 237 -2.76 1.50 15.16
N GLU A 238 -2.38 0.64 14.22
CA GLU A 238 -2.40 0.99 12.79
C GLU A 238 -3.81 1.27 12.28
N ILE A 239 -4.79 0.47 12.69
CA ILE A 239 -6.20 0.73 12.38
C ILE A 239 -6.68 2.02 13.05
N THR A 240 -6.16 2.34 14.24
CA THR A 240 -6.42 3.61 14.92
C THR A 240 -5.85 4.77 14.11
N CYS A 241 -4.59 4.70 13.67
CA CYS A 241 -3.94 5.73 12.86
C CYS A 241 -4.64 5.92 11.52
N ASP A 242 -5.04 4.83 10.83
CA ASP A 242 -5.85 4.88 9.61
C ASP A 242 -7.16 5.65 9.82
N ARG A 243 -7.88 5.32 10.90
CA ARG A 243 -9.12 6.00 11.25
C ARG A 243 -8.88 7.47 11.53
N GLN A 244 -7.89 7.79 12.36
CA GLN A 244 -7.63 9.18 12.75
C GLN A 244 -7.19 10.01 11.55
N ALA A 245 -6.35 9.48 10.66
CA ALA A 245 -5.98 10.13 9.41
C ALA A 245 -7.21 10.44 8.55
N TRP A 246 -8.10 9.47 8.37
CA TRP A 246 -9.35 9.66 7.63
C TRP A 246 -10.26 10.71 8.26
N LEU A 247 -10.52 10.60 9.57
CA LEU A 247 -11.42 11.51 10.29
C LEU A 247 -10.90 12.94 10.38
N ASN A 248 -9.60 13.16 10.22
CA ASN A 248 -9.01 14.50 10.20
C ASN A 248 -8.96 15.09 8.78
N LEU A 249 -8.89 14.26 7.74
CA LEU A 249 -8.96 14.70 6.35
C LEU A 249 -10.39 14.97 5.88
N LEU A 250 -11.35 14.15 6.31
CA LEU A 250 -12.75 14.24 5.86
C LEU A 250 -13.37 15.64 6.05
N PRO A 251 -13.24 16.31 7.22
CA PRO A 251 -13.79 17.65 7.43
C PRO A 251 -13.16 18.72 6.54
N ILE A 252 -11.89 18.53 6.11
CA ILE A 252 -11.21 19.47 5.22
C ILE A 252 -11.89 19.43 3.84
N PHE A 253 -12.08 18.24 3.29
CA PHE A 253 -12.76 18.07 2.00
C PHE A 253 -14.22 18.57 2.05
N GLN A 254 -14.94 18.27 3.12
CA GLN A 254 -16.30 18.78 3.32
C GLN A 254 -16.34 20.31 3.44
N GLY A 255 -15.36 20.91 4.13
CA GLY A 255 -15.23 22.36 4.25
C GLY A 255 -14.92 23.06 2.93
N GLU A 256 -14.27 22.37 1.99
CA GLU A 256 -14.01 22.83 0.62
C GLU A 256 -15.20 22.58 -0.33
N GLY A 257 -16.29 21.98 0.16
CA GLY A 257 -17.53 21.77 -0.60
C GLY A 257 -17.57 20.45 -1.39
N ALA A 258 -16.77 19.45 -1.03
CA ALA A 258 -16.82 18.13 -1.64
C ALA A 258 -18.21 17.49 -1.51
N THR A 259 -18.72 16.95 -2.62
CA THR A 259 -19.99 16.22 -2.68
C THR A 259 -19.85 14.81 -2.09
N ALA A 260 -20.96 14.10 -1.90
CA ALA A 260 -20.93 12.73 -1.40
C ALA A 260 -20.18 11.79 -2.37
N GLU A 261 -20.32 12.02 -3.68
CA GLU A 261 -19.59 11.34 -4.74
C GLU A 261 -18.08 11.62 -4.65
N ASP A 262 -17.69 12.88 -4.41
CA ASP A 262 -16.27 13.24 -4.23
C ASP A 262 -15.68 12.54 -3.01
N ILE A 263 -16.39 12.53 -1.88
CA ILE A 263 -15.94 11.84 -0.67
C ILE A 263 -15.81 10.34 -0.90
N LEU A 264 -16.73 9.73 -1.67
CA LEU A 264 -16.60 8.32 -2.05
C LEU A 264 -15.32 8.10 -2.86
N GLN A 265 -15.06 8.91 -3.87
CA GLN A 265 -13.85 8.77 -4.70
C GLN A 265 -12.58 8.97 -3.89
N ILE A 266 -12.55 9.94 -2.98
CA ILE A 266 -11.41 10.16 -2.07
C ILE A 266 -11.23 8.94 -1.16
N HIS A 267 -12.31 8.37 -0.64
CA HIS A 267 -12.23 7.16 0.21
C HIS A 267 -11.67 5.96 -0.57
N LEU A 268 -12.14 5.75 -1.80
CA LEU A 268 -11.63 4.71 -2.70
C LEU A 268 -10.15 4.95 -3.02
N CYS A 269 -9.74 6.20 -3.24
CA CYS A 269 -8.35 6.59 -3.45
C CYS A 269 -7.46 6.25 -2.24
N MET A 270 -7.94 6.40 -1.00
CA MET A 270 -7.22 5.94 0.20
C MET A 270 -7.22 4.42 0.32
N PHE A 271 -8.26 3.74 -0.16
CA PHE A 271 -8.30 2.28 -0.17
C PHE A 271 -7.17 1.67 -1.02
N ILE A 272 -6.77 2.36 -2.10
CA ILE A 272 -5.63 1.98 -2.95
C ILE A 272 -4.32 1.97 -2.16
N VAL A 273 -4.15 2.93 -1.24
CA VAL A 273 -2.92 3.08 -0.43
C VAL A 273 -2.63 1.83 0.38
N PHE A 274 -3.65 1.23 1.02
CA PHE A 274 -3.45 0.00 1.80
C PHE A 274 -2.90 -1.14 0.94
N ASN A 275 -3.46 -1.32 -0.26
CA ASN A 275 -3.00 -2.35 -1.18
C ASN A 275 -1.57 -2.09 -1.64
N ALA A 276 -1.23 -0.83 -1.93
CA ALA A 276 0.11 -0.45 -2.34
C ALA A 276 1.14 -0.65 -1.21
N MET A 277 0.79 -0.29 0.04
CA MET A 277 1.62 -0.52 1.23
C MET A 277 1.88 -2.00 1.46
N ASP A 278 0.82 -2.81 1.46
CA ASP A 278 0.90 -4.21 1.81
C ASP A 278 1.61 -5.02 0.72
N PHE A 279 1.39 -4.67 -0.54
CA PHE A 279 2.13 -5.28 -1.63
C PHE A 279 3.60 -4.85 -1.65
N ASN A 280 3.94 -3.60 -1.29
CA ASN A 280 5.34 -3.23 -1.11
C ASN A 280 6.03 -4.05 -0.02
N LYS A 281 5.36 -4.32 1.12
CA LYS A 281 5.89 -5.24 2.16
C LYS A 281 6.14 -6.64 1.61
N PHE A 282 5.26 -7.15 0.75
CA PHE A 282 5.49 -8.41 0.06
C PHE A 282 6.71 -8.34 -0.86
N LEU A 283 6.82 -7.31 -1.72
CA LEU A 283 7.99 -7.16 -2.60
C LEU A 283 9.29 -7.03 -1.80
N LEU A 284 9.28 -6.30 -0.68
CA LEU A 284 10.42 -6.19 0.23
C LEU A 284 10.86 -7.56 0.76
N SER A 285 9.92 -8.40 1.20
CA SER A 285 10.25 -9.74 1.72
C SER A 285 10.78 -10.69 0.64
N GLN A 286 10.50 -10.42 -0.64
CA GLN A 286 11.01 -11.23 -1.75
C GLN A 286 12.32 -10.68 -2.34
N PHE A 287 12.43 -9.36 -2.49
CA PHE A 287 13.50 -8.72 -3.28
C PHE A 287 14.67 -8.26 -2.44
N VAL A 288 14.48 -8.04 -1.14
CA VAL A 288 15.54 -7.60 -0.23
C VAL A 288 16.10 -8.82 0.51
N PRO A 289 17.32 -9.29 0.19
CA PRO A 289 17.86 -10.53 0.77
C PRO A 289 17.95 -10.49 2.30
N SER A 290 18.14 -9.31 2.89
CA SER A 290 18.24 -9.15 4.34
C SER A 290 16.90 -9.33 5.07
N LEU A 291 15.77 -9.19 4.38
CA LEU A 291 14.40 -9.30 4.90
C LEU A 291 13.73 -10.64 4.55
N HIS A 292 14.30 -11.39 3.60
CA HIS A 292 13.75 -12.66 3.15
C HIS A 292 13.59 -13.68 4.26
N GLY A 293 12.41 -14.28 4.35
CA GLY A 293 12.05 -15.25 5.39
C GLY A 293 12.00 -14.69 6.82
N LYS A 294 12.27 -13.39 7.01
CA LYS A 294 12.20 -12.72 8.33
C LYS A 294 10.95 -11.88 8.51
N THR A 295 10.38 -11.40 7.41
CA THR A 295 9.12 -10.65 7.41
C THR A 295 8.01 -11.57 6.89
N GLU A 296 7.24 -12.15 7.80
CA GLU A 296 6.03 -12.88 7.41
C GLU A 296 4.95 -11.90 6.94
N TYR A 297 4.41 -12.17 5.75
CA TYR A 297 3.26 -11.45 5.24
C TYR A 297 1.98 -12.04 5.83
N ASP A 298 1.31 -11.29 6.72
CA ASP A 298 -0.01 -11.64 7.23
C ASP A 298 -1.09 -10.97 6.35
N GLY A 299 -1.64 -11.71 5.38
CA GLY A 299 -2.72 -11.23 4.53
C GLY A 299 -4.01 -10.88 5.29
N MET A 300 -4.22 -11.48 6.48
CA MET A 300 -5.41 -11.23 7.30
C MET A 300 -5.37 -9.83 7.92
N ARG A 301 -4.16 -9.35 8.23
CA ARG A 301 -3.88 -8.00 8.70
C ARG A 301 -4.43 -6.96 7.74
N VAL A 302 -4.18 -7.16 6.45
CA VAL A 302 -4.61 -6.28 5.34
C VAL A 302 -6.12 -6.24 5.23
N VAL A 303 -6.74 -7.42 5.19
CA VAL A 303 -8.18 -7.49 5.00
C VAL A 303 -8.93 -6.95 6.22
N LEU A 304 -8.39 -7.09 7.44
CA LEU A 304 -8.96 -6.45 8.61
C LEU A 304 -8.89 -4.92 8.52
N ARG A 305 -7.74 -4.34 8.12
CA ARG A 305 -7.62 -2.89 7.87
C ARG A 305 -8.61 -2.42 6.81
N HIS A 306 -8.71 -3.15 5.69
CA HIS A 306 -9.70 -2.88 4.64
C HIS A 306 -11.13 -2.88 5.17
N LYS A 307 -11.52 -3.88 5.97
CA LYS A 307 -12.86 -3.95 6.58
C LYS A 307 -13.09 -2.78 7.53
N ALA A 308 -12.13 -2.48 8.40
CA ALA A 308 -12.21 -1.36 9.32
C ALA A 308 -12.39 -0.03 8.59
N PHE A 309 -11.62 0.22 7.54
CA PHE A 309 -11.70 1.43 6.74
C PHE A 309 -13.06 1.56 6.04
N LYS A 310 -13.56 0.49 5.41
CA LYS A 310 -14.90 0.46 4.80
C LYS A 310 -16.00 0.80 5.79
N THR A 311 -15.90 0.29 7.01
CA THR A 311 -16.88 0.54 8.08
C THR A 311 -16.90 2.01 8.50
N LEU A 312 -15.80 2.76 8.33
CA LEU A 312 -15.78 4.19 8.63
C LEU A 312 -16.78 4.98 7.78
N LEU A 313 -16.92 4.66 6.49
CA LEU A 313 -17.96 5.29 5.65
C LEU A 313 -19.34 5.07 6.23
N ARG A 314 -19.65 3.84 6.65
CA ARG A 314 -20.96 3.53 7.21
C ARG A 314 -21.24 4.28 8.51
N GLN A 315 -20.23 4.42 9.37
CA GLN A 315 -20.37 5.07 10.67
C GLN A 315 -20.38 6.60 10.60
N TYR A 316 -19.53 7.19 9.75
CA TYR A 316 -19.26 8.64 9.75
C TYR A 316 -19.74 9.35 8.49
N SER A 317 -20.14 8.61 7.44
CA SER A 317 -20.66 9.18 6.19
C SER A 317 -21.74 8.27 5.56
N PRO A 318 -22.84 7.97 6.28
CA PRO A 318 -23.83 6.97 5.86
C PRO A 318 -24.49 7.29 4.51
N GLU A 319 -24.61 8.57 4.15
CA GLU A 319 -25.03 9.04 2.83
C GLU A 319 -24.06 8.63 1.73
N VAL A 320 -22.75 8.74 1.97
CA VAL A 320 -21.70 8.29 1.05
C VAL A 320 -21.71 6.76 0.95
N TYR A 321 -21.87 6.06 2.07
CA TYR A 321 -21.94 4.59 2.09
C TYR A 321 -23.07 4.04 1.21
N LYS A 322 -24.22 4.72 1.12
CA LYS A 322 -25.34 4.33 0.26
C LYS A 322 -25.05 4.41 -1.24
N LEU A 323 -24.01 5.15 -1.63
CA LEU A 323 -23.58 5.23 -3.02
C LEU A 323 -22.83 3.97 -3.46
N LEU A 324 -22.32 3.16 -2.52
CA LEU A 324 -21.61 1.93 -2.82
C LEU A 324 -22.53 0.89 -3.48
N LYS A 325 -22.18 0.52 -4.71
CA LYS A 325 -22.84 -0.55 -5.50
C LYS A 325 -21.85 -1.65 -5.88
N SER A 326 -20.73 -1.26 -6.49
CA SER A 326 -19.74 -2.20 -7.03
C SER A 326 -18.31 -1.65 -7.04
N GLU A 327 -18.07 -0.48 -6.47
CA GLU A 327 -16.83 0.29 -6.57
C GLU A 327 -15.66 -0.52 -6.02
N TYR A 328 -15.80 -1.11 -4.83
CA TYR A 328 -14.77 -2.01 -4.28
C TYR A 328 -14.53 -3.26 -5.12
N LEU A 329 -15.56 -3.80 -5.78
CA LEU A 329 -15.40 -4.95 -6.66
C LEU A 329 -14.64 -4.55 -7.93
N ASN A 330 -14.91 -3.36 -8.46
CA ASN A 330 -14.22 -2.81 -9.62
C ASN A 330 -12.75 -2.53 -9.29
N LEU A 331 -12.46 -1.91 -8.14
CA LEU A 331 -11.08 -1.74 -7.64
C LEU A 331 -10.35 -3.09 -7.52
N ASN A 332 -11.01 -4.10 -6.95
CA ASN A 332 -10.40 -5.43 -6.80
C ASN A 332 -10.03 -6.09 -8.15
N ASN A 333 -10.74 -5.78 -9.25
CA ASN A 333 -10.35 -6.31 -10.56
C ASN A 333 -9.01 -5.73 -11.03
N GLY A 334 -8.76 -4.44 -10.80
CA GLY A 334 -7.46 -3.80 -11.06
C GLY A 334 -6.35 -4.36 -10.16
N LEU A 335 -6.64 -4.55 -8.87
CA LEU A 335 -5.70 -5.17 -7.91
C LEU A 335 -5.32 -6.60 -8.30
N GLY A 336 -6.27 -7.37 -8.80
CA GLY A 336 -6.01 -8.71 -9.30
C GLY A 336 -4.99 -8.73 -10.44
N ALA A 337 -4.95 -7.69 -11.28
CA ALA A 337 -3.95 -7.57 -12.34
C ALA A 337 -2.53 -7.35 -11.79
N VAL A 338 -2.37 -6.41 -10.87
CA VAL A 338 -1.08 -6.14 -10.21
C VAL A 338 -0.57 -7.41 -9.51
N TYR A 339 -1.44 -8.14 -8.80
CA TYR A 339 -1.08 -9.39 -8.14
C TYR A 339 -0.69 -10.50 -9.14
N ARG A 340 -1.48 -10.72 -10.21
CA ARG A 340 -1.13 -11.69 -11.26
C ARG A 340 0.26 -11.43 -11.84
N SER A 341 0.52 -10.17 -12.16
CA SER A 341 1.81 -9.73 -12.69
C SER A 341 2.94 -9.98 -11.69
N ALA A 342 2.73 -9.75 -10.39
CA ALA A 342 3.67 -10.10 -9.34
C ALA A 342 4.09 -11.58 -9.35
N VAL A 343 3.11 -12.48 -9.36
CA VAL A 343 3.34 -13.93 -9.31
C VAL A 343 4.10 -14.37 -10.56
N ARG A 344 3.65 -13.91 -11.73
CA ARG A 344 4.33 -14.16 -13.01
C ARG A 344 5.78 -13.64 -12.97
N MET A 345 6.01 -12.51 -12.31
CA MET A 345 7.33 -11.89 -12.27
C MET A 345 8.29 -12.56 -11.32
N LEU A 346 7.85 -13.03 -10.16
CA LEU A 346 8.70 -13.84 -9.29
C LEU A 346 9.29 -15.05 -10.03
N TYR A 347 8.47 -15.67 -10.89
CA TYR A 347 8.95 -16.75 -11.76
C TYR A 347 9.95 -16.26 -12.83
N ARG A 348 9.62 -15.19 -13.55
CA ARG A 348 10.47 -14.68 -14.65
C ARG A 348 11.80 -14.09 -14.19
N HIS A 349 11.83 -13.52 -12.99
CA HIS A 349 12.98 -12.84 -12.41
C HIS A 349 13.68 -13.68 -11.34
N ALA A 350 13.44 -14.99 -11.30
CA ALA A 350 14.09 -15.87 -10.34
C ALA A 350 15.63 -15.78 -10.43
N ASP A 351 16.19 -15.75 -11.65
CA ASP A 351 17.65 -15.63 -11.86
C ASP A 351 18.19 -14.27 -11.38
N ASP A 352 17.42 -13.19 -11.64
CA ASP A 352 17.71 -11.84 -11.18
C ASP A 352 17.77 -11.79 -9.64
N LEU A 353 16.82 -12.47 -8.97
CA LEU A 353 16.80 -12.59 -7.51
C LEU A 353 17.97 -13.42 -7.00
N VAL A 354 18.25 -14.58 -7.61
CA VAL A 354 19.40 -15.43 -7.21
C VAL A 354 20.70 -14.62 -7.23
N ARG A 355 20.89 -13.76 -8.24
CA ARG A 355 22.05 -12.87 -8.33
C ARG A 355 22.13 -11.88 -7.16
N LEU A 356 21.02 -11.22 -6.80
CA LEU A 356 20.97 -10.29 -5.66
C LEU A 356 21.32 -10.99 -4.34
N TYR A 357 20.78 -12.19 -4.11
CA TYR A 357 21.05 -12.96 -2.90
C TYR A 357 22.50 -13.42 -2.83
N ALA A 358 23.05 -13.92 -3.95
CA ALA A 358 24.45 -14.31 -4.00
C ALA A 358 25.40 -13.13 -3.74
N LYS A 359 25.05 -11.91 -4.18
CA LYS A 359 25.81 -10.69 -3.89
C LYS A 359 25.74 -10.34 -2.40
N HIS A 360 24.56 -10.45 -1.78
CA HIS A 360 24.38 -10.22 -0.36
C HIS A 360 25.19 -11.21 0.50
N GLU A 361 25.17 -12.49 0.16
CA GLU A 361 25.94 -13.52 0.88
C GLU A 361 27.45 -13.32 0.78
N LYS A 362 27.95 -12.87 -0.38
CA LYS A 362 29.38 -12.56 -0.55
C LYS A 362 29.83 -11.36 0.30
N GLY A 363 28.91 -10.45 0.62
CA GLY A 363 29.21 -9.20 1.32
C GLY A 363 30.12 -8.26 0.50
N GLY A 364 30.54 -7.16 1.11
CA GLY A 364 31.50 -6.23 0.49
C GLY A 364 30.90 -5.29 -0.56
N SER A 365 29.73 -4.71 -0.27
CA SER A 365 29.17 -3.57 -1.02
C SER A 365 30.15 -2.39 -1.00
N CYS A 366 30.33 -1.75 -2.16
CA CYS A 366 31.15 -0.57 -2.34
C CYS A 366 30.39 0.36 -3.27
N PRO A 367 29.53 1.23 -2.72
CA PRO A 367 28.61 2.02 -3.52
C PRO A 367 29.34 3.03 -4.38
N ASP A 368 29.10 2.96 -5.69
CA ASP A 368 29.42 4.01 -6.65
C ASP A 368 28.29 5.04 -6.66
N PHE A 369 28.43 6.04 -5.79
CA PHE A 369 27.45 7.13 -5.68
C PHE A 369 27.24 7.89 -6.99
N ALA A 370 28.25 7.99 -7.86
CA ALA A 370 28.10 8.69 -9.13
C ALA A 370 27.20 7.89 -10.08
N GLU A 371 27.38 6.58 -10.12
CA GLU A 371 26.55 5.68 -10.92
C GLU A 371 25.12 5.58 -10.38
N ILE A 372 24.95 5.48 -9.07
CA ILE A 372 23.64 5.50 -8.40
C ILE A 372 22.89 6.79 -8.79
N MET A 373 23.48 7.96 -8.57
CA MET A 373 22.84 9.24 -8.89
C MET A 373 22.50 9.39 -10.38
N ARG A 374 23.28 8.79 -11.27
CA ARG A 374 23.02 8.77 -12.72
C ARG A 374 21.78 7.93 -13.03
N LEU A 375 21.76 6.68 -12.57
CA LEU A 375 20.67 5.74 -12.79
C LEU A 375 19.35 6.25 -12.19
N GLU A 376 19.40 6.81 -10.98
CA GLU A 376 18.21 7.36 -10.32
C GLU A 376 17.63 8.58 -11.04
N ARG A 377 18.50 9.46 -11.55
CA ARG A 377 18.06 10.61 -12.35
C ARG A 377 17.35 10.15 -13.62
N GLU A 378 17.96 9.20 -14.31
CA GLU A 378 17.41 8.60 -15.52
C GLU A 378 16.07 7.88 -15.29
N LEU A 379 15.92 7.20 -14.14
CA LEU A 379 14.65 6.62 -13.72
C LEU A 379 13.62 7.71 -13.40
N SER A 380 14.03 8.78 -12.70
CA SER A 380 13.15 9.89 -12.38
C SER A 380 12.63 10.58 -13.63
N GLU A 381 13.47 10.77 -14.66
CA GLU A 381 13.06 11.33 -15.95
C GLU A 381 12.01 10.45 -16.64
N ALA A 382 12.14 9.13 -16.57
CA ALA A 382 11.13 8.21 -17.09
C ALA A 382 9.83 8.26 -16.27
N ALA A 383 9.93 8.29 -14.94
CA ALA A 383 8.79 8.33 -14.03
C ALA A 383 8.05 9.68 -14.04
N ASP A 384 8.70 10.77 -14.45
CA ASP A 384 8.06 12.09 -14.62
C ASP A 384 7.00 12.06 -15.75
N LEU A 385 6.95 11.03 -16.59
CA LEU A 385 5.85 10.83 -17.53
C LEU A 385 4.52 10.47 -16.84
N LEU A 386 4.57 10.01 -15.58
CA LEU A 386 3.39 9.66 -14.77
C LEU A 386 2.87 10.82 -13.92
N LEU A 387 3.69 11.87 -13.70
CA LEU A 387 3.46 12.94 -12.73
C LEU A 387 3.82 14.30 -13.33
#